data_AF-A0A522E8S1-F1
#
_entry.id   AF-A0A522E8S1-F1
#
_cell.length_a   1.000
_cell.length_b   1.000
_cell.length_c   1.000
_cell.angle_alpha   90.00
_cell.angle_beta   90.00
_cell.angle_gamma   90.00
#
_symmetry.space_group_name_H-M   'P 1'
#
loop_
_entity.id
_entity.type
_entity.pdbx_description
1 polymer ?
#
loop_
_entity_poly.entity_id
_entity_poly.type
_entity_poly.pdbx_seq_one_letter_code
_entity_poly.pdbx_strand_id
1 'polypeptide(L)'
;MGESTVCLRARASLEEIRSLKREFDFAYDLASYLGKEDDIVRARELQGELEKKMKAIQETLNIVEAERLFDLKRQYDSQTALLRKAGLLETKKEKSASGVEREIFFITGIDGKEYPMPSYKL
;
A
#
# COMPACT_ATOMS: atom_id res chain seq x y z
N MET A 1 5.27 19.75 5.61
CA MET A 1 5.01 18.30 5.68
C MET A 1 6.35 17.62 5.93
N GLY A 2 6.60 17.13 7.15
CA GLY A 2 7.82 16.38 7.44
C GLY A 2 7.70 14.96 6.88
N GLU A 3 8.80 14.38 6.41
CA GLU A 3 8.82 12.98 5.99
C GLU A 3 8.41 12.10 7.18
N SER A 4 7.46 11.18 6.95
CA SER A 4 7.05 10.20 7.97
C SER A 4 8.28 9.41 8.41
N THR A 5 8.51 9.31 9.72
CA THR A 5 9.63 8.53 10.30
C THR A 5 9.59 7.06 9.86
N VAL A 6 8.40 6.54 9.52
CA VAL A 6 8.20 5.21 8.94
C VAL A 6 8.77 5.11 7.53
N CYS A 7 8.55 6.12 6.68
CA CYS A 7 9.10 6.17 5.33
C CYS A 7 10.64 6.28 5.34
N LEU A 8 11.18 7.09 6.26
CA LEU A 8 12.63 7.22 6.44
C LEU A 8 13.26 5.87 6.86
N ARG A 9 12.65 5.16 7.81
CA ARG A 9 13.10 3.82 8.21
C ARG A 9 12.98 2.81 7.07
N ALA A 10 11.86 2.79 6.35
CA ALA A 10 11.68 1.89 5.21
C ALA A 10 12.71 2.13 4.11
N ARG A 11 13.09 3.39 3.85
CA ARG A 11 14.14 3.75 2.90
C ARG A 11 15.52 3.27 3.36
N ALA A 12 15.85 3.42 4.64
CA ALA A 12 17.09 2.89 5.19
C ALA A 12 17.15 1.36 5.06
N SER A 13 16.08 0.66 5.44
CA SER A 13 15.98 -0.79 5.30
C SER A 13 16.10 -1.26 3.84
N LEU A 14 15.59 -0.48 2.88
CA LEU A 14 15.74 -0.80 1.46
C LEU A 14 17.20 -0.72 1.00
N GLU A 15 17.96 0.26 1.46
CA GLU A 15 19.39 0.36 1.15
C GLU A 15 20.19 -0.79 1.78
N GLU A 16 19.85 -1.22 3.00
CA GLU A 16 20.44 -2.41 3.61
C GLU A 16 20.19 -3.68 2.77
N ILE A 17 18.95 -3.88 2.31
CA ILE A 17 18.60 -5.01 1.44
C ILE A 17 19.38 -4.96 0.12
N ARG A 18 19.55 -3.78 -0.47
CA ARG A 18 20.35 -3.61 -1.70
C ARG A 18 21.81 -3.96 -1.48
N SER A 19 22.37 -3.60 -0.32
CA SER A 19 23.73 -3.98 0.04
C SER A 19 23.86 -5.50 0.20
N LEU A 20 22.98 -6.11 1.01
CA LEU A 20 22.97 -7.56 1.24
C LEU A 20 22.75 -8.35 -0.05
N LYS A 21 21.93 -7.84 -0.97
CA LYS A 21 21.75 -8.45 -2.28
C LYS A 21 23.06 -8.51 -3.06
N ARG A 22 23.86 -7.45 -3.07
CA ARG A 22 25.16 -7.45 -3.77
C ARG A 22 26.13 -8.46 -3.15
N GLU A 23 26.12 -8.58 -1.82
CA GLU A 23 26.92 -9.58 -1.11
C GLU A 23 26.47 -11.00 -1.44
N PHE A 24 25.15 -11.22 -1.50
CA PHE A 24 24.58 -12.49 -1.94
C PHE A 24 24.94 -12.82 -3.39
N ASP A 25 24.76 -11.88 -4.32
CA ASP A 25 25.06 -12.07 -5.75
C ASP A 25 26.55 -12.49 -5.92
N PHE A 26 27.46 -11.82 -5.20
CA PHE A 26 28.88 -12.18 -5.20
C PHE A 26 29.16 -13.56 -4.59
N ALA A 27 28.56 -13.89 -3.44
CA ALA A 27 28.74 -15.18 -2.79
C ALA A 27 28.14 -16.33 -3.62
N TYR A 28 27.01 -16.08 -4.29
CA TYR A 28 26.34 -17.02 -5.18
C TYR A 28 27.19 -17.30 -6.42
N ASP A 29 27.74 -16.26 -7.05
CA ASP A 29 28.66 -16.42 -8.17
C ASP A 29 29.89 -17.23 -7.75
N LEU A 30 30.52 -16.91 -6.61
CA LEU A 30 31.65 -17.70 -6.08
C LEU A 30 31.28 -19.16 -5.82
N ALA A 31 30.13 -19.41 -5.20
CA ALA A 31 29.63 -20.76 -4.97
C ALA A 31 29.39 -21.51 -6.29
N SER A 32 28.86 -20.84 -7.30
CA SER A 32 28.62 -21.41 -8.63
C SER A 32 29.91 -21.67 -9.41
N TYR A 33 30.94 -20.84 -9.25
CA TYR A 33 32.21 -20.96 -9.98
C TYR A 33 33.21 -21.91 -9.29
N LEU A 34 33.32 -21.85 -7.97
CA LEU A 34 34.33 -22.57 -7.19
C LEU A 34 33.79 -23.82 -6.51
N GLY A 35 32.48 -23.91 -6.28
CA GLY A 35 31.83 -25.07 -5.66
C GLY A 35 32.30 -25.37 -4.24
N LYS A 36 32.92 -24.40 -3.54
CA LYS A 36 33.40 -24.60 -2.17
C LYS A 36 32.22 -24.60 -1.21
N GLU A 37 32.26 -25.53 -0.26
CA GLU A 37 31.21 -25.72 0.73
C GLU A 37 30.98 -24.46 1.58
N ASP A 38 32.05 -23.76 1.95
CA ASP A 38 32.00 -22.48 2.67
C ASP A 38 31.26 -21.38 1.89
N ASP A 39 31.48 -21.31 0.57
CA ASP A 39 30.83 -20.30 -0.29
C ASP A 39 29.33 -20.62 -0.46
N ILE A 40 28.97 -21.90 -0.56
CA ILE A 40 27.57 -22.37 -0.63
C ILE A 40 26.84 -22.08 0.69
N VAL A 41 27.47 -22.36 1.84
CA VAL A 41 26.90 -22.07 3.16
C VAL A 41 26.66 -20.57 3.31
N ARG A 42 27.67 -19.75 2.97
CA ARG A 42 27.57 -18.30 3.04
C ARG A 42 26.47 -17.72 2.14
N ALA A 43 26.33 -18.24 0.91
CA ALA A 43 25.26 -17.83 0.02
C ALA A 43 23.86 -18.16 0.58
N ARG A 44 23.69 -19.35 1.20
CA ARG A 44 22.43 -19.73 1.87
C ARG A 44 22.11 -18.87 3.08
N GLU A 45 23.10 -18.51 3.88
CA GLU A 45 22.92 -17.62 5.03
C GLU A 45 22.45 -16.23 4.58
N LEU A 46 23.13 -15.66 3.57
CA LEU A 46 22.77 -14.37 2.99
C LEU A 46 21.37 -14.39 2.36
N GLN A 47 21.00 -15.49 1.69
CA GLN A 47 19.64 -15.68 1.17
C GLN A 47 18.60 -15.62 2.31
N GLY A 48 18.84 -16.35 3.40
CA GLY A 48 17.92 -16.37 4.54
C GLY A 48 17.80 -15.01 5.22
N GLU A 49 18.88 -14.24 5.28
CA GLU A 49 18.86 -12.86 5.81
C GLU A 49 18.08 -11.91 4.89
N LEU A 50 18.28 -12.01 3.57
CA LEU A 50 17.54 -11.28 2.56
C LEU A 50 16.03 -11.52 2.66
N GLU A 51 15.61 -12.79 2.72
CA GLU A 51 14.20 -13.15 2.83
C GLU A 51 13.56 -12.57 4.10
N LYS A 52 14.26 -12.65 5.25
CA LYS A 52 13.79 -12.05 6.51
C LYS A 52 13.63 -10.54 6.41
N LYS A 53 14.62 -9.83 5.88
CA LYS A 53 14.56 -8.37 5.75
C LYS A 53 13.50 -7.93 4.73
N MET A 54 13.35 -8.65 3.62
CA MET A 54 12.29 -8.39 2.64
C MET A 54 10.91 -8.54 3.27
N LYS A 55 10.69 -9.61 4.04
CA LYS A 55 9.42 -9.83 4.74
C LYS A 55 9.12 -8.73 5.75
N ALA A 56 10.11 -8.28 6.53
CA ALA A 56 9.95 -7.20 7.48
C ALA A 56 9.55 -5.86 6.82
N ILE A 57 10.14 -5.53 5.66
CA ILE A 57 9.73 -4.34 4.90
C ILE A 57 8.32 -4.51 4.36
N GLN A 58 7.96 -5.68 3.83
CA GLN A 58 6.61 -5.93 3.34
C GLN A 58 5.55 -5.77 4.43
N GLU A 59 5.81 -6.28 5.63
CA GLU A 59 4.92 -6.11 6.78
C GLU A 59 4.77 -4.62 7.15
N THR A 60 5.86 -3.87 7.13
CA THR A 60 5.84 -2.41 7.37
C THR A 60 5.00 -1.67 6.32
N LEU A 61 5.16 -2.02 5.03
CA LEU A 61 4.38 -1.44 3.94
C LEU A 61 2.89 -1.75 4.08
N ASN A 62 2.54 -2.98 4.43
CA ASN A 62 1.15 -3.37 4.65
C ASN A 62 0.48 -2.54 5.75
N ILE A 63 1.21 -2.24 6.84
CA ILE A 63 0.70 -1.37 7.92
C ILE A 63 0.46 0.04 7.40
N VAL A 64 1.43 0.62 6.67
CA VAL A 64 1.30 1.98 6.12
C VAL A 64 0.15 2.06 5.12
N GLU A 65 -0.03 1.05 4.28
CA GLU A 65 -1.16 0.98 3.34
C GLU A 65 -2.49 0.89 4.08
N ALA A 66 -2.59 0.05 5.12
CA ALA A 66 -3.77 -0.07 5.95
C ALA A 66 -4.10 1.25 6.69
N GLU A 67 -3.10 1.92 7.25
CA GLU A 67 -3.25 3.24 7.89
C GLU A 67 -3.72 4.30 6.90
N ARG A 68 -3.10 4.36 5.71
CA ARG A 68 -3.51 5.28 4.64
C ARG A 68 -4.96 5.03 4.21
N LEU A 69 -5.36 3.77 4.06
CA LEU A 69 -6.73 3.40 3.70
C LEU A 69 -7.71 3.79 4.82
N PHE A 70 -7.33 3.57 6.07
CA PHE A 70 -8.13 3.96 7.24
C PHE A 70 -8.32 5.47 7.31
N ASP A 71 -7.26 6.24 7.16
CA ASP A 71 -7.29 7.70 7.20
C ASP A 71 -8.11 8.28 6.05
N LEU A 72 -7.93 7.76 4.83
CA LEU A 72 -8.68 8.26 3.70
C LEU A 72 -10.17 7.88 3.85
N LYS A 73 -10.51 6.66 4.29
CA LYS A 73 -11.90 6.32 4.62
C LYS A 73 -12.51 7.29 5.63
N ARG A 74 -11.79 7.60 6.71
CA ARG A 74 -12.23 8.55 7.74
C ARG A 74 -12.45 9.96 7.18
N GLN A 75 -11.58 10.42 6.28
CA GLN A 75 -11.76 11.71 5.60
C GLN A 75 -13.02 11.73 4.75
N TYR A 76 -13.26 10.68 3.96
CA TYR A 76 -14.47 10.54 3.14
C TYR A 76 -15.74 10.49 3.99
N ASP A 77 -15.74 9.73 5.09
CA ASP A 77 -16.87 9.65 6.02
C ASP A 77 -17.15 11.03 6.66
N SER A 78 -16.10 11.75 7.06
CA SER A 78 -16.22 13.10 7.62
C SER A 78 -16.79 14.11 6.61
N GLN A 79 -16.29 14.12 5.38
CA GLN A 79 -16.78 15.00 4.32
C GLN A 79 -18.24 14.67 3.95
N THR A 80 -18.57 13.38 3.85
CA THR A 80 -19.94 12.94 3.58
C THR A 80 -20.90 13.40 4.67
N ALA A 81 -20.50 13.28 5.95
CA ALA A 81 -21.30 13.75 7.07
C ALA A 81 -21.50 15.28 7.06
N LEU A 82 -20.47 16.06 6.70
CA LEU A 82 -20.56 17.52 6.58
C LEU A 82 -21.52 17.92 5.45
N LEU A 83 -21.39 17.31 4.28
CA LEU A 83 -22.23 17.61 3.11
C LEU A 83 -23.69 17.22 3.35
N ARG A 84 -23.93 16.10 4.05
CA ARG A 84 -25.28 15.70 4.47
C ARG A 84 -25.89 16.71 5.44
N LYS A 85 -25.13 17.18 6.43
CA LYS A 85 -25.59 18.22 7.38
C LYS A 85 -25.92 19.54 6.68
N ALA A 86 -25.18 19.87 5.62
CA ALA A 86 -25.43 21.06 4.81
C ALA A 86 -26.61 20.92 3.84
N GLY A 87 -27.24 19.74 3.74
CA GLY A 87 -28.34 19.48 2.80
C GLY A 87 -27.89 19.40 1.34
N LEU A 88 -26.59 19.25 1.09
CA LEU A 88 -26.00 19.21 -0.27
C LEU A 88 -25.94 17.80 -0.86
N LEU A 89 -26.24 16.78 -0.04
CA LEU A 89 -26.05 15.39 -0.39
C LEU A 89 -27.41 14.70 -0.57
N GLU A 90 -27.65 14.17 -1.76
CA GLU A 90 -28.87 13.44 -2.12
C GLU A 90 -28.56 11.95 -2.29
N THR A 91 -29.59 11.10 -2.21
CA THR A 91 -29.49 9.63 -2.35
C THR A 91 -30.37 9.12 -3.48
N LYS A 92 -29.82 8.25 -4.33
CA LYS A 92 -30.59 7.51 -5.34
C LYS A 92 -30.21 6.04 -5.36
N LYS A 93 -31.13 5.20 -5.83
CA LYS A 93 -30.84 3.78 -6.09
C LYS A 93 -30.25 3.64 -7.49
N GLU A 94 -29.10 2.99 -7.58
CA GLU A 94 -28.45 2.63 -8.84
C GLU A 94 -28.37 1.11 -8.95
N LYS A 95 -28.71 0.57 -10.12
CA LYS A 95 -28.59 -0.85 -10.39
C LYS A 95 -27.23 -1.11 -11.04
N SER A 96 -26.40 -1.90 -10.37
CA SER A 96 -25.10 -2.31 -10.92
C SER A 96 -25.27 -3.23 -12.13
N ALA A 97 -24.20 -3.39 -12.92
CA ALA A 97 -24.18 -4.30 -14.07
C ALA A 97 -24.48 -5.78 -13.70
N SER A 98 -24.26 -6.16 -12.44
CA SER A 98 -24.61 -7.47 -11.89
C SER A 98 -26.06 -7.57 -11.39
N GLY A 99 -26.89 -6.54 -11.61
CA GLY A 99 -28.29 -6.49 -11.23
C GLY A 99 -28.55 -6.15 -9.75
N VAL A 100 -27.49 -5.94 -8.96
CA VAL A 100 -27.60 -5.56 -7.54
C VAL A 100 -27.95 -4.08 -7.43
N GLU A 101 -29.03 -3.77 -6.71
CA GLU A 101 -29.38 -2.39 -6.34
C GLU A 101 -28.48 -1.90 -5.21
N ARG A 102 -27.94 -0.69 -5.38
CA ARG A 102 -27.15 0.00 -4.36
C ARG A 102 -27.62 1.44 -4.21
N GLU A 103 -27.62 1.94 -2.99
CA GLU A 103 -27.79 3.36 -2.75
C GLU A 103 -26.47 4.08 -3.04
N ILE A 104 -26.56 5.17 -3.80
CA ILE A 104 -25.43 6.06 -4.07
C ILE A 104 -25.78 7.48 -3.65
N PHE A 105 -24.76 8.16 -3.11
CA PHE A 105 -24.85 9.58 -2.77
C PHE A 105 -24.41 10.41 -3.97
N PHE A 106 -25.06 11.55 -4.19
CA PHE A 106 -24.69 12.49 -5.25
C PHE A 106 -24.96 13.94 -4.84
N ILE A 107 -24.38 14.87 -5.58
CA ILE A 107 -24.57 16.32 -5.45
C ILE A 107 -25.13 16.83 -6.78
N THR A 108 -26.17 17.65 -6.73
CA THR A 108 -26.73 18.32 -7.91
C THR A 108 -26.04 19.67 -8.12
N GLY A 109 -25.37 19.82 -9.26
CA GLY A 109 -24.70 21.06 -9.64
C GLY A 109 -25.69 22.17 -10.01
N ILE A 110 -25.22 23.42 -10.02
CA ILE A 110 -26.03 24.57 -10.49
C ILE A 110 -26.41 24.47 -11.98
N ASP A 111 -25.68 23.64 -12.74
CA ASP A 111 -25.98 23.30 -14.13
C ASP A 111 -27.00 22.16 -14.26
N GLY A 112 -27.57 21.70 -13.14
CA GLY A 112 -28.54 20.62 -13.07
C GLY A 112 -27.94 19.23 -13.26
N LYS A 113 -26.60 19.10 -13.35
CA LYS A 113 -25.95 17.79 -13.50
C LYS A 113 -25.75 17.12 -12.15
N GLU A 114 -25.89 15.80 -12.15
CA GLU A 114 -25.65 14.97 -10.96
C GLU A 114 -24.20 14.48 -10.92
N TYR A 115 -23.54 14.74 -9.80
CA TYR A 115 -22.17 14.31 -9.54
C TYR A 115 -22.18 13.26 -8.43
N PRO A 116 -21.87 11.99 -8.74
CA PRO A 116 -21.81 10.95 -7.72
C PRO A 116 -20.68 11.25 -6.73
N MET A 117 -20.92 10.99 -5.45
CA MET A 117 -19.85 11.03 -4.46
C MET A 117 -18.78 10.00 -4.83
N PRO A 118 -17.49 10.34 -4.70
CA PRO A 118 -16.44 9.39 -4.97
C PRO A 118 -16.56 8.24 -3.97
N SER A 119 -16.47 7.02 -4.49
CA SER A 119 -16.50 5.80 -3.68
C SER A 119 -15.08 5.32 -3.47
N TYR A 120 -14.82 4.83 -2.26
CA TYR A 120 -13.62 4.07 -2.00
C TYR A 120 -13.82 2.65 -2.56
N LYS A 121 -13.13 2.32 -3.65
CA LYS A 121 -13.00 0.93 -4.09
C LYS A 121 -11.64 0.42 -3.64
N LEU A 122 -11.65 -0.72 -2.94
CA LEU A 122 -10.53 -1.65 -2.90
C LEU A 122 -10.48 -2.41 -4.24
#